data_AF-A0A7D9F198-F1
#
_entry.id   AF-A0A7D9F198-F1
#
_cell.length_a   1.000
_cell.length_b   1.000
_cell.length_c   1.000
_cell.angle_alpha   90.00
_cell.angle_beta   90.00
_cell.angle_gamma   90.00
#
_symmetry.space_group_name_H-M   'P 1'
#
loop_
_entity.id
_entity.type
_entity.pdbx_description
1 polymer ?
#
loop_
_entity_poly.entity_id
_entity_poly.type
_entity_poly.pdbx_seq_one_letter_code
_entity_poly.pdbx_strand_id
1 'polypeptide(L)'
;CLKILEKEIVPESTPLTASAEYRKSLAIGLFYKFYLTLLGDKASERVRSAAVPYVRPISSGQQSFGTTPSEYPLTKPMTKTTAKLQASGEAQYTDDIPKQEGELYGAFVMTTQ
;
A
#
# COMPACT_ATOMS: atom_id res chain seq x y z
N CYS A 1 -1.95 20.13 28.56
CA CYS A 1 -2.49 18.91 27.94
C CYS A 1 -1.43 18.04 27.27
N LEU A 2 -0.76 18.47 26.19
CA LEU A 2 0.21 17.57 25.50
C LEU A 2 1.36 17.05 26.38
N LYS A 3 1.94 17.90 27.23
CA LYS A 3 2.97 17.51 28.21
C LYS A 3 2.48 16.51 29.28
N ILE A 4 1.17 16.46 29.53
CA ILE A 4 0.56 15.52 30.47
C ILE A 4 0.43 14.17 29.77
N LEU A 5 -0.18 14.18 28.57
CA LEU A 5 -0.32 12.99 27.73
C LEU A 5 1.03 12.32 27.42
N GLU A 6 2.06 13.12 27.14
CA GLU A 6 3.41 12.62 26.92
C GLU A 6 3.99 11.88 28.14
N LYS A 7 3.66 12.29 29.36
CA LYS A 7 4.11 11.60 30.58
C LYS A 7 3.31 10.33 30.86
N GLU A 8 2.02 10.35 30.56
CA GLU A 8 1.11 9.20 30.79
C GLU A 8 1.31 8.07 29.77
N ILE A 9 1.64 8.40 28.52
CA ILE A 9 1.86 7.40 27.47
C ILE A 9 3.24 6.76 27.64
N VAL A 10 3.23 5.53 28.12
CA VAL A 10 4.42 4.66 28.25
C VAL A 10 4.15 3.36 27.48
N PRO A 11 4.46 3.31 26.17
CA PRO A 11 4.22 2.11 25.37
C PRO A 11 5.26 1.02 25.68
N GLU A 12 4.82 -0.23 25.70
CA GLU A 12 5.70 -1.39 25.92
C GLU A 12 6.72 -1.59 24.78
N SER A 13 8.01 -1.74 25.09
CA SER A 13 9.00 -2.04 24.06
C SER A 13 9.03 -3.54 23.77
N THR A 14 8.52 -3.96 22.60
CA THR A 14 8.52 -5.37 22.17
C THR A 14 8.84 -5.49 20.68
N PRO A 15 9.68 -6.47 20.26
CA PRO A 15 10.02 -6.71 18.85
C PRO A 15 8.84 -7.06 17.95
N LEU A 16 7.73 -7.51 18.54
CA LEU A 16 6.52 -7.91 17.81
C LEU A 16 5.71 -6.72 17.28
N THR A 17 6.07 -5.49 17.66
CA THR A 17 5.31 -4.28 17.37
C THR A 17 6.22 -3.15 16.91
N ALA A 18 5.64 -2.10 16.32
CA ALA A 18 6.38 -0.87 15.97
C ALA A 18 7.07 -0.25 17.21
N SER A 19 8.13 0.54 17.07
CA SER A 19 8.88 1.02 18.24
C SER A 19 8.03 1.82 19.25
N ALA A 20 8.39 1.75 20.53
CA ALA A 20 7.69 2.46 21.59
C ALA A 20 7.70 3.99 21.35
N GLU A 21 8.82 4.52 20.85
CA GLU A 21 8.98 5.94 20.51
C GLU A 21 8.02 6.36 19.39
N TYR A 22 7.90 5.53 18.35
CA TYR A 22 7.00 5.79 17.23
C TYR A 22 5.55 5.83 17.70
N ARG A 23 5.11 4.84 18.48
CA ARG A 23 3.72 4.77 18.96
C ARG A 23 3.39 5.91 19.92
N LYS A 24 4.35 6.33 20.76
CA LYS A 24 4.20 7.49 21.64
C LYS A 24 4.01 8.78 20.83
N SER A 25 4.89 9.01 19.85
CA SER A 25 4.79 10.16 18.93
C SER A 25 3.48 10.16 18.15
N LEU A 26 3.07 8.99 17.65
CA LEU A 26 1.82 8.82 16.91
C LEU A 26 0.59 9.17 17.76
N ALA A 27 0.51 8.66 18.99
CA ALA A 27 -0.62 8.94 19.87
C ALA A 27 -0.75 10.43 20.21
N ILE A 28 0.37 11.11 20.50
CA ILE A 28 0.41 12.55 20.72
C ILE A 28 -0.02 13.30 19.45
N GLY A 29 0.49 12.89 18.28
CA GLY A 29 0.15 13.46 16.99
C GLY A 29 -1.32 13.32 16.63
N LEU A 30 -1.93 12.15 16.88
CA LEU A 30 -3.36 11.91 16.64
C LEU A 30 -4.24 12.77 17.55
N PHE A 31 -3.89 12.90 18.84
CA PHE A 31 -4.60 13.78 19.74
C PHE A 31 -4.51 15.26 19.30
N TYR A 32 -3.33 15.70 18.86
CA TYR A 32 -3.18 17.06 18.34
C TYR A 32 -3.98 17.28 17.05
N LYS A 33 -4.00 16.31 16.13
CA LYS A 33 -4.86 16.36 14.94
C LYS A 33 -6.34 16.47 15.31
N PHE A 34 -6.81 15.66 16.25
CA PHE A 34 -8.19 15.73 16.76
C PHE A 34 -8.52 17.13 17.31
N TYR A 35 -7.64 17.70 18.14
CA TYR A 35 -7.80 19.06 18.66
C TYR A 35 -7.88 20.11 17.54
N LEU A 36 -7.05 20.01 16.51
CA LEU A 36 -7.11 20.89 15.35
C LEU A 36 -8.41 20.74 14.56
N THR A 37 -8.92 19.52 14.42
CA THR A 37 -10.24 19.28 13.82
C THR A 37 -11.36 19.97 14.58
N LEU A 38 -11.31 19.96 15.92
CA LEU A 38 -12.29 20.67 16.75
C LEU A 38 -12.18 22.20 16.64
N LEU A 39 -10.96 22.73 16.46
CA LEU A 39 -10.75 24.16 16.30
C LEU A 39 -11.26 24.71 14.96
N GLY A 40 -11.25 23.89 13.90
CA GLY A 40 -11.64 24.30 12.55
C GLY A 40 -10.89 25.56 12.09
N ASP A 41 -11.62 26.58 11.66
CA ASP A 41 -11.05 27.81 11.11
C ASP A 41 -10.32 28.70 12.13
N LYS A 42 -10.52 28.44 13.44
CA LYS A 42 -9.79 29.13 14.51
C LYS A 42 -8.34 28.67 14.62
N ALA A 43 -7.98 27.53 14.00
CA ALA A 43 -6.61 27.09 13.92
C ALA A 43 -5.80 27.99 12.98
N SER A 44 -4.53 28.25 13.34
CA SER A 44 -3.63 29.00 12.48
C SER A 44 -3.44 28.28 11.13
N GLU A 45 -3.34 29.06 10.06
CA GLU A 45 -3.26 28.54 8.70
C GLU A 45 -2.10 27.55 8.52
N ARG A 46 -0.96 27.82 9.17
CA ARG A 46 0.24 26.96 9.18
C ARG A 46 -0.03 25.50 9.57
N VAL A 47 -1.00 25.23 10.45
CA VAL A 47 -1.26 23.88 10.98
C VAL A 47 -2.61 23.31 10.55
N ARG A 48 -3.41 24.08 9.82
CA ARG A 48 -4.78 23.70 9.44
C ARG A 48 -4.82 22.42 8.59
N SER A 49 -3.83 22.24 7.71
CA SER A 49 -3.71 21.05 6.86
C SER A 49 -3.55 19.74 7.67
N ALA A 50 -3.07 19.79 8.91
CA ALA A 50 -2.91 18.60 9.74
C ALA A 50 -4.26 17.97 10.15
N ALA A 51 -5.34 18.75 10.18
CA ALA A 51 -6.70 18.29 10.46
C ALA A 51 -7.40 17.74 9.20
N VAL A 52 -6.83 17.97 8.01
CA VAL A 52 -7.42 17.51 6.75
C VAL A 52 -6.98 16.07 6.49
N PRO A 53 -7.91 15.12 6.32
CA PRO A 53 -7.55 13.75 5.96
C PRO A 53 -6.90 13.72 4.57
N TYR A 54 -5.88 12.89 4.41
CA TYR A 54 -5.28 12.67 3.09
C TYR A 54 -6.28 11.93 2.18
N VAL A 55 -6.61 12.56 1.05
CA VAL A 55 -7.42 11.95 0.00
C VAL A 55 -6.48 11.64 -1.17
N ARG A 56 -6.30 10.35 -1.45
CA ARG A 56 -5.47 9.90 -2.58
C ARG A 56 -6.13 10.30 -3.91
N PRO A 57 -5.48 11.08 -4.78
CA PRO A 57 -6.02 11.41 -6.09
C PRO A 57 -5.94 10.22 -7.07
N ILE A 58 -6.70 10.29 -8.16
CA ILE A 58 -6.59 9.34 -9.27
C ILE A 58 -5.20 9.46 -9.90
N SER A 59 -4.57 8.32 -10.18
CA SER A 59 -3.25 8.28 -10.83
C SER A 59 -3.34 8.63 -12.31
N SER A 60 -2.37 9.41 -12.81
CA SER A 60 -2.22 9.78 -14.23
C SER A 60 -0.81 9.47 -14.71
N GLY A 61 -0.64 9.20 -16.01
CA GLY A 61 0.67 8.97 -16.62
C GLY A 61 0.69 9.38 -18.09
N GLN A 62 1.88 9.72 -18.59
CA GLN A 62 2.13 10.05 -20.00
C GLN A 62 3.24 9.15 -20.53
N GLN A 63 3.05 8.58 -21.70
CA GLN A 63 4.04 7.74 -22.39
C GLN A 63 4.23 8.29 -23.80
N SER A 64 5.49 8.45 -24.21
CA SER A 64 5.88 8.87 -25.55
C SER A 64 7.00 7.96 -26.05
N PHE A 65 6.82 7.39 -27.23
CA PHE A 65 7.81 6.53 -27.87
C PHE A 65 7.70 6.67 -29.39
N GLY A 66 8.84 6.56 -30.08
CA GLY A 66 8.89 6.56 -31.54
C GLY A 66 8.45 5.21 -32.11
N THR A 67 7.96 5.21 -33.35
CA THR A 67 7.55 3.99 -34.06
C THR A 67 7.79 4.15 -35.57
N THR A 68 8.13 3.06 -36.26
CA THR A 68 8.46 3.06 -37.69
C THR A 68 7.49 2.14 -38.44
N PRO A 69 6.39 2.65 -39.04
CA PRO A 69 5.34 1.82 -39.64
C PRO A 69 5.81 0.85 -40.74
N SER A 70 6.88 1.18 -41.46
CA SER A 70 7.46 0.29 -42.49
C SER A 70 8.11 -0.97 -41.91
N GLU A 71 8.45 -0.96 -40.62
CA GLU A 71 9.06 -2.08 -39.91
C GLU A 71 8.04 -2.85 -39.06
N TYR A 72 6.74 -2.59 -39.24
CA TYR A 72 5.72 -3.32 -38.49
C TYR A 72 5.71 -4.80 -38.88
N PRO A 73 5.65 -5.72 -37.89
CA PRO A 73 5.26 -5.49 -36.49
C PRO A 73 6.38 -5.18 -35.49
N LEU A 74 7.65 -5.08 -35.90
CA LEU A 74 8.81 -4.98 -34.99
C LEU A 74 8.76 -3.77 -34.06
N THR A 75 8.43 -2.59 -34.58
CA THR A 75 8.34 -1.34 -33.80
C THR A 75 6.93 -1.01 -33.33
N LYS A 76 5.94 -1.85 -33.68
CA LYS A 76 4.53 -1.60 -33.39
C LYS A 76 4.26 -1.80 -31.89
N PRO A 77 3.60 -0.85 -31.20
CA PRO A 77 3.16 -1.06 -29.82
C PRO A 77 2.00 -2.06 -29.79
N MET A 78 2.33 -3.33 -29.67
CA MET A 78 1.33 -4.39 -29.62
C MET A 78 1.01 -4.76 -28.18
N THR A 79 -0.28 -4.96 -27.90
CA THR A 79 -0.71 -5.56 -26.65
C THR A 79 -0.07 -6.93 -26.50
N LYS A 80 0.37 -7.27 -25.29
CA LYS A 80 0.85 -8.61 -24.96
C LYS A 80 -0.16 -9.65 -25.45
N THR A 81 0.31 -10.65 -26.17
CA THR A 81 -0.53 -11.66 -26.85
C THR A 81 -1.48 -12.37 -25.91
N THR A 82 -1.05 -12.63 -24.67
CA THR A 82 -1.85 -13.30 -23.63
C THR A 82 -2.63 -12.35 -22.72
N ALA A 83 -2.62 -11.03 -22.97
CA ALA A 83 -3.26 -10.05 -22.07
C ALA A 83 -4.76 -10.31 -21.86
N LYS A 84 -5.48 -10.72 -22.91
CA LYS A 84 -6.91 -11.03 -22.81
C LYS A 84 -7.16 -12.23 -21.90
N LEU A 85 -6.39 -13.31 -22.06
CA LEU A 85 -6.47 -14.51 -21.23
C LEU A 85 -6.16 -14.18 -19.76
N GLN A 86 -5.16 -13.31 -19.52
CA GLN A 86 -4.84 -12.86 -18.16
C GLN A 86 -5.96 -12.02 -17.54
N ALA A 87 -6.62 -11.17 -18.33
CA ALA A 87 -7.71 -10.33 -17.87
C ALA A 87 -9.03 -11.09 -17.66
N SER A 88 -9.27 -12.17 -18.42
CA SER A 88 -10.47 -13.01 -18.28
C SER A 88 -10.31 -14.16 -17.28
N GLY A 89 -9.09 -14.46 -16.82
CA GLY A 89 -8.80 -15.59 -15.95
C GLY A 89 -8.65 -16.93 -16.69
N GLU A 90 -8.54 -16.91 -18.03
CA GLU A 90 -8.31 -18.10 -18.86
C GLU A 90 -6.83 -18.47 -19.00
N ALA A 91 -5.92 -17.57 -18.62
CA ALA A 91 -4.49 -17.88 -18.61
C ALA A 91 -4.20 -18.93 -17.53
N GLN A 92 -3.81 -20.13 -17.95
CA GLN A 92 -3.45 -21.22 -17.04
C GLN A 92 -2.04 -21.02 -16.47
N TYR A 93 -1.95 -20.94 -15.14
CA TYR A 93 -0.72 -21.02 -14.36
C TYR A 93 -0.55 -22.42 -13.76
N THR A 94 0.57 -22.66 -13.07
CA THR A 94 0.92 -23.99 -12.55
C THR A 94 -0.16 -24.60 -11.66
N ASP A 95 -0.79 -23.79 -10.80
CA ASP A 95 -1.84 -24.26 -9.88
C ASP A 95 -3.23 -24.36 -10.54
N ASP A 96 -3.39 -23.83 -11.76
CA ASP A 96 -4.63 -23.93 -12.56
C ASP A 96 -4.67 -25.20 -13.42
N ILE A 97 -3.61 -26.01 -13.40
CA ILE A 97 -3.57 -27.29 -14.11
C ILE A 97 -4.53 -28.26 -13.39
N PRO A 98 -5.46 -28.92 -14.10
CA PRO A 98 -6.38 -29.86 -13.48
C PRO A 98 -5.65 -30.97 -12.74
N LYS A 99 -6.18 -31.31 -11.57
CA LYS A 99 -5.63 -32.36 -10.72
C LYS A 99 -5.59 -33.69 -11.47
N GLN A 100 -4.46 -34.37 -11.40
CA GLN A 100 -4.30 -35.70 -11.97
C GLN A 100 -4.85 -36.78 -11.01
N GLU A 101 -5.24 -37.93 -11.56
CA GLU A 101 -5.66 -39.06 -10.73
C GLU A 101 -4.50 -39.53 -9.85
N GLY A 102 -4.74 -39.61 -8.53
CA GLY A 102 -3.71 -39.98 -7.55
C GLY A 102 -2.73 -38.85 -7.19
N GLU A 103 -2.99 -37.61 -7.60
CA GLU A 103 -2.18 -36.44 -7.20
C GLU A 103 -2.20 -36.25 -5.67
N LEU A 104 -1.04 -35.97 -5.08
CA LEU A 104 -0.84 -35.76 -3.65
C LEU A 104 -0.30 -34.35 -3.37
N TYR A 105 -0.49 -33.87 -2.13
CA TYR A 105 -0.01 -32.57 -1.67
C TYR A 105 1.21 -32.71 -0.76
N GLY A 106 2.24 -31.90 -1.01
CA GLY A 106 3.39 -31.74 -0.13
C GLY A 106 3.25 -30.52 0.76
N ALA A 107 3.69 -30.63 2.01
CA ALA A 107 3.83 -29.50 2.93
C ALA A 107 5.23 -29.51 3.53
N PHE A 108 5.86 -28.33 3.60
CA PHE A 108 7.16 -28.19 4.23
C PHE A 108 7.02 -28.11 5.75
N VAL A 109 7.94 -28.77 6.47
CA VAL A 109 8.18 -28.51 7.89
C VAL A 109 9.38 -27.58 7.98
N MET A 110 9.12 -26.33 8.36
CA MET A 110 10.14 -25.29 8.50
C MET A 110 10.69 -25.28 9.92
N THR A 111 11.99 -24.99 10.08
CA THR A 111 12.56 -24.76 11.42
C THR A 111 11.96 -23.50 12.03
N THR A 112 11.69 -23.56 13.34
CA THR A 112 11.21 -22.41 14.13
C THR A 112 12.30 -21.84 15.05
N GLN A 113 13.51 -22.38 14.97
CA GLN A 113 14.68 -22.04 15.76
C GLN A 113 15.92 -21.97 14.87
#